data_AF-A0A2G9UFU8-F1
#
_entry.id   AF-A0A2G9UFU8-F1
#
_cell.length_a   1.000
_cell.length_b   1.000
_cell.length_c   1.000
_cell.angle_alpha   90.00
_cell.angle_beta   90.00
_cell.angle_gamma   90.00
#
_symmetry.space_group_name_H-M   'P 1'
#
loop_
_entity.id
_entity.type
_entity.pdbx_description
1 polymer ?
#
loop_
_entity_poly.entity_id
_entity_poly.type
_entity_poly.pdbx_seq_one_letter_code
_entity_poly.pdbx_strand_id
1 'polypeptide(L)'
;MKLFVLIFCVHILQVILAFEEDRLDSLRAQQIPPEAQVLSGAPLVEYLKKNQKLFEVEPNPKVEYYKNMLMDLEFAHRKQKPIVMDEKDNGDDIPERLAAIPPEAFQEEL
;
A
#
# COMPACT_ATOMS: atom_id res chain seq x y z
N MET A 1 -6.99 -18.78 -37.33
CA MET A 1 -5.82 -18.00 -36.89
C MET A 1 -6.18 -16.92 -35.87
N LYS A 2 -7.08 -15.96 -36.17
CA LYS A 2 -7.43 -14.86 -35.25
C LYS A 2 -8.01 -15.30 -33.89
N LEU A 3 -8.92 -16.29 -33.86
CA LEU A 3 -9.50 -16.79 -32.60
C LEU A 3 -8.45 -17.47 -31.69
N PHE A 4 -7.52 -18.23 -32.28
CA PHE A 4 -6.45 -18.90 -31.53
C PHE A 4 -5.51 -17.90 -30.86
N VAL A 5 -5.20 -16.79 -31.54
CA VAL A 5 -4.38 -15.71 -30.96
C VAL A 5 -5.09 -15.04 -29.79
N LEU A 6 -6.40 -14.81 -29.88
CA LEU A 6 -7.18 -14.21 -28.78
C LEU A 6 -7.24 -15.12 -27.56
N ILE A 7 -7.48 -16.41 -27.75
CA ILE A 7 -7.51 -17.40 -26.65
C ILE A 7 -6.14 -17.45 -25.96
N PHE A 8 -5.05 -17.45 -26.75
CA PHE A 8 -3.70 -17.45 -26.21
C PHE A 8 -3.38 -16.16 -25.43
N CYS A 9 -3.83 -15.00 -25.93
CA CYS A 9 -3.69 -13.72 -25.23
C CYS A 9 -4.41 -13.73 -23.87
N VAL A 10 -5.65 -14.24 -23.84
CA VAL A 10 -6.43 -14.35 -22.59
C VAL A 10 -5.74 -15.29 -21.60
N HIS A 11 -5.21 -16.44 -22.05
CA HIS A 11 -4.46 -17.35 -21.19
C HIS A 11 -3.18 -16.73 -20.64
N ILE A 12 -2.41 -16.00 -21.46
CA ILE A 12 -1.22 -15.30 -20.98
C ILE A 12 -1.59 -14.26 -19.92
N LEU A 13 -2.65 -13.47 -20.16
CA LEU A 13 -3.11 -12.48 -19.20
C LEU A 13 -3.54 -13.10 -17.87
N GLN A 14 -4.27 -14.22 -17.90
CA GLN A 14 -4.68 -14.96 -16.69
C GLN A 14 -3.49 -15.49 -15.89
N VAL A 15 -2.46 -16.01 -16.57
CA VAL A 15 -1.23 -16.51 -15.92
C VAL A 15 -0.44 -15.36 -15.29
N ILE A 16 -0.36 -14.21 -15.96
CA ILE A 16 0.33 -13.01 -15.42
C ILE A 16 -0.40 -12.50 -14.16
N LEU A 17 -1.73 -12.40 -14.22
CA LEU A 17 -2.56 -11.92 -13.10
C LEU A 17 -2.43 -12.84 -11.87
N ALA A 18 -2.53 -14.16 -12.07
CA ALA A 18 -2.37 -15.14 -11.00
C ALA A 18 -0.95 -15.11 -10.39
N PHE A 19 0.08 -14.84 -11.21
CA PHE A 19 1.46 -14.71 -10.73
C PHE A 19 1.70 -13.45 -9.90
N GLU A 20 1.02 -12.34 -10.21
CA GLU A 20 1.12 -11.12 -9.42
C GLU A 20 0.43 -11.25 -8.05
N GLU A 21 -0.74 -11.89 -8.02
CA GLU A 21 -1.48 -12.17 -6.77
C GLU A 21 -0.67 -13.08 -5.84
N ASP A 22 -0.12 -14.18 -6.36
CA ASP A 22 0.75 -15.10 -5.61
C ASP A 22 2.02 -14.43 -5.09
N ARG A 23 2.61 -13.49 -5.87
CA ARG A 23 3.75 -12.68 -5.41
C ARG A 23 3.38 -11.73 -4.28
N LEU A 24 2.20 -11.11 -4.32
CA LEU A 24 1.77 -10.20 -3.25
C LEU A 24 1.48 -10.98 -1.96
N ASP A 25 0.84 -12.13 -2.07
CA ASP A 25 0.57 -13.02 -0.94
C ASP A 25 1.86 -13.59 -0.35
N SER A 26 2.82 -13.96 -1.19
CA SER A 26 4.16 -14.38 -0.76
C SER A 26 4.89 -13.27 0.01
N LEU A 27 4.78 -12.01 -0.43
CA LEU A 27 5.35 -10.87 0.27
C LEU A 27 4.64 -10.60 1.61
N ARG A 28 3.31 -10.76 1.68
CA ARG A 28 2.56 -10.62 2.94
C ARG A 28 2.87 -11.74 3.93
N ALA A 29 3.12 -12.95 3.45
CA ALA A 29 3.50 -14.09 4.28
C ALA A 29 4.96 -14.03 4.77
N GLN A 30 5.77 -13.13 4.20
CA GLN A 30 7.18 -13.00 4.54
C GLN A 30 7.32 -12.38 5.94
N GLN A 31 7.70 -13.21 6.91
CA GLN A 31 7.96 -12.74 8.27
C GLN A 31 9.28 -11.96 8.32
N ILE A 32 9.32 -10.93 9.17
CA ILE A 32 10.56 -10.20 9.45
C ILE A 32 11.51 -11.16 10.19
N PRO A 33 12.72 -11.41 9.66
CA PRO A 33 13.65 -12.32 10.30
C PRO A 33 14.04 -11.83 11.71
N PRO A 34 14.23 -12.73 12.69
CA PRO A 34 14.40 -12.37 14.10
C PRO A 34 15.62 -11.48 14.33
N GLU A 35 16.70 -11.66 13.58
CA GLU A 35 17.88 -10.80 13.61
C GLU A 35 17.60 -9.36 13.18
N ALA A 36 16.60 -9.13 12.31
CA ALA A 36 16.21 -7.80 11.88
C ALA A 36 15.29 -7.10 12.90
N GLN A 37 14.55 -7.86 13.70
CA GLN A 37 13.62 -7.31 14.70
C GLN A 37 14.33 -6.57 15.84
N VAL A 38 15.60 -6.91 16.10
CA VAL A 38 16.41 -6.29 17.15
C VAL A 38 17.28 -5.13 16.65
N LEU A 39 17.29 -4.86 15.34
CA LEU A 39 18.10 -3.78 14.77
C LEU A 39 17.52 -2.42 15.14
N SER A 40 18.42 -1.47 15.42
CA SER A 40 18.07 -0.07 15.66
C SER A 40 19.14 0.85 15.07
N GLY A 41 18.82 2.13 14.92
CA GLY A 41 19.77 3.14 14.43
C GLY A 41 20.35 2.82 13.04
N ALA A 42 21.67 3.00 12.88
CA ALA A 42 22.36 2.82 11.61
C ALA A 42 22.26 1.39 11.03
N PRO A 43 22.45 0.30 11.81
CA PRO A 43 22.22 -1.06 11.32
C PRO A 43 20.82 -1.29 10.75
N LEU A 44 19.78 -0.71 11.36
CA LEU A 44 18.42 -0.80 10.85
C LEU A 44 18.27 -0.06 9.52
N VAL A 45 18.86 1.14 9.40
CA VAL A 45 18.85 1.91 8.14
C VAL A 45 19.50 1.11 7.02
N GLU A 46 20.66 0.50 7.26
CA GLU A 46 21.36 -0.31 6.25
C GLU A 46 20.55 -1.55 5.84
N TYR A 47 19.95 -2.23 6.82
CA TYR A 47 19.04 -3.34 6.55
C TYR A 47 17.86 -2.92 5.67
N LEU A 48 17.19 -1.83 6.02
CA LEU A 48 16.03 -1.34 5.25
C LEU A 48 16.42 -0.94 3.83
N LYS A 49 17.55 -0.26 3.64
CA LYS A 49 18.07 0.12 2.31
C LYS A 49 18.29 -1.09 1.40
N LYS A 50 18.72 -2.21 1.98
CA LYS A 50 18.99 -3.44 1.22
C LYS A 50 17.73 -4.24 0.89
N ASN A 51 16.75 -4.24 1.79
CA ASN A 51 15.62 -5.17 1.74
C ASN A 51 14.30 -4.52 1.30
N GLN A 52 14.16 -3.18 1.37
CA GLN A 52 12.96 -2.48 0.92
C GLN A 52 13.18 -1.86 -0.46
N LYS A 53 12.35 -2.25 -1.45
CA LYS A 53 12.46 -1.82 -2.85
C LYS A 53 11.45 -0.74 -3.24
N LEU A 54 10.37 -0.60 -2.47
CA LEU A 54 9.26 0.29 -2.80
C LEU A 54 9.45 1.73 -2.29
N PHE A 55 10.31 1.90 -1.27
CA PHE A 55 10.49 3.18 -0.59
C PHE A 55 11.96 3.42 -0.30
N GLU A 56 12.36 4.69 -0.37
CA GLU A 56 13.70 5.12 0.01
C GLU A 56 13.81 5.29 1.53
N VAL A 57 14.99 5.00 2.07
CA VAL A 57 15.26 5.07 3.51
C VAL A 57 16.15 6.27 3.80
N GLU A 58 15.59 7.26 4.49
CA GLU A 58 16.33 8.45 4.91
C GLU A 58 17.20 8.14 6.14
N PRO A 59 18.53 8.34 6.07
CA PRO A 59 19.43 7.99 7.16
C PRO A 59 19.32 8.93 8.37
N ASN A 60 18.84 10.16 8.16
CA ASN A 60 18.62 11.16 9.21
C ASN A 60 17.15 11.60 9.17
N PRO A 61 16.24 10.80 9.73
CA PRO A 61 14.83 11.12 9.69
C PRO A 61 14.55 12.40 10.47
N LYS A 62 13.68 13.26 9.94
CA LYS A 62 13.15 14.41 10.66
C LYS A 62 12.15 13.93 11.72
N VAL A 63 12.65 13.49 12.88
CA VAL A 63 11.86 12.83 13.93
C VAL A 63 10.59 13.62 14.29
N GLU A 64 10.69 14.94 14.40
CA GLU A 64 9.55 15.82 14.71
C GLU A 64 8.42 15.74 13.68
N TYR A 65 8.75 15.54 12.40
CA TYR A 65 7.76 15.41 11.33
C TYR A 65 6.97 14.11 11.47
N TYR A 66 7.65 13.00 11.79
CA TYR A 66 7.02 11.68 11.87
C TYR A 66 6.23 11.47 13.16
N LYS A 67 6.57 12.17 14.24
CA LYS A 67 5.85 12.05 15.52
C LYS A 67 4.36 12.33 15.38
N ASN A 68 3.99 13.30 14.53
CA ASN A 68 2.59 13.68 14.29
C ASN A 68 1.89 12.78 13.25
N MET A 69 2.63 11.91 12.55
CA MET A 69 2.08 10.93 11.60
C MET A 69 1.78 9.58 12.25
N LEU A 70 2.36 9.32 13.42
CA LEU A 70 2.09 8.08 14.16
C LEU A 70 0.70 8.14 14.77
N MET A 71 -0.06 7.07 14.59
CA MET A 71 -1.35 6.92 15.25
C MET A 71 -1.13 6.87 16.77
N ASP A 72 -1.83 7.72 17.51
CA ASP A 72 -1.77 7.68 18.97
C ASP A 72 -2.30 6.34 19.49
N LEU A 73 -1.65 5.82 20.53
CA LEU A 73 -1.98 4.52 21.12
C LEU A 73 -3.41 4.45 21.65
N GLU A 74 -4.03 5.60 21.98
CA GLU A 74 -5.44 5.67 22.37
C GLU A 74 -6.39 5.20 21.26
N PHE A 75 -5.99 5.34 19.99
CA PHE A 75 -6.78 4.89 18.84
C PHE A 75 -6.54 3.42 18.47
N ALA A 76 -5.44 2.80 18.92
CA ALA A 76 -5.08 1.42 18.57
C ALA A 76 -6.18 0.39 18.95
N HIS A 77 -6.94 0.68 20.00
CA HIS A 77 -8.01 -0.20 20.49
C HIS A 77 -9.41 0.30 20.14
N ARG A 78 -9.51 1.43 19.41
CA ARG A 78 -10.80 2.02 19.05
C ARG A 78 -11.40 1.17 17.94
N LYS A 79 -12.32 0.27 18.31
CA LYS A 79 -13.13 -0.49 17.37
C LYS A 79 -14.13 0.45 16.69
N GLN A 80 -13.69 1.18 15.67
CA GLN A 80 -14.63 1.82 14.77
C GLN A 80 -15.47 0.72 14.13
N LYS A 81 -16.79 0.90 14.12
CA LYS A 81 -17.65 0.04 13.30
C LYS A 81 -17.25 0.30 11.84
N PRO A 82 -16.91 -0.74 11.06
CA PRO A 82 -16.61 -0.54 9.65
C PRO A 82 -17.80 0.16 9.00
N ILE A 83 -17.51 1.14 8.15
CA ILE A 83 -18.51 1.78 7.32
C ILE A 83 -19.11 0.67 6.46
N VAL A 84 -20.43 0.51 6.53
CA VAL A 84 -21.16 -0.45 5.69
C VAL A 84 -21.07 0.11 4.27
N MET A 85 -20.38 -0.62 3.40
CA MET A 85 -20.33 -0.30 1.97
C MET A 85 -21.76 -0.33 1.44
N ASP A 86 -22.14 0.68 0.66
CA ASP A 86 -23.41 0.66 -0.04
C ASP A 86 -23.34 -0.43 -1.11
N GLU A 87 -24.19 -1.45 -1.03
CA GLU A 87 -24.24 -2.54 -2.00
C GLU A 87 -24.56 -2.06 -3.43
N LYS A 88 -25.03 -0.81 -3.58
CA LYS A 88 -25.31 -0.16 -4.87
C LYS A 88 -24.15 0.67 -5.41
N ASP A 89 -23.06 0.80 -4.65
CA ASP A 89 -21.87 1.48 -5.12
C ASP A 89 -21.11 0.58 -6.11
N ASN A 90 -21.11 0.98 -7.38
CA ASN A 90 -20.39 0.29 -8.43
C ASN A 90 -18.89 0.69 -8.48
N GLY A 91 -18.45 1.64 -7.64
CA GLY A 91 -17.07 2.13 -7.60
C GLY A 91 -16.66 2.94 -8.84
N ASP A 92 -17.63 3.29 -9.70
CA ASP A 92 -17.42 4.07 -10.93
C ASP A 92 -17.11 5.56 -10.64
N ASP A 93 -17.33 6.02 -9.41
CA ASP A 93 -17.01 7.36 -8.92
C ASP A 93 -15.58 7.49 -8.37
N ILE A 94 -14.85 6.38 -8.22
CA ILE A 94 -13.45 6.36 -7.80
C ILE A 94 -12.55 6.53 -9.03
N PRO A 95 -11.87 7.68 -9.19
CA PRO A 95 -11.02 7.91 -10.36
C PRO A 95 -9.74 7.06 -10.32
N GLU A 96 -9.24 6.64 -11.50
CA GLU A 96 -7.96 5.89 -11.62
C GLU A 96 -6.76 6.62 -10.96
N ARG A 97 -6.82 7.96 -10.92
CA ARG A 97 -5.92 8.80 -10.15
C ARG A 97 -6.71 9.96 -9.57
N LEU A 98 -6.47 10.29 -8.30
CA LEU A 98 -6.89 11.57 -7.76
C LEU A 98 -6.10 12.65 -8.51
N ALA A 99 -6.74 13.31 -9.49
CA ALA A 99 -6.19 14.54 -10.03
C ALA A 99 -5.97 15.47 -8.84
N ALA A 100 -4.75 16.03 -8.71
CA ALA A 100 -4.38 16.89 -7.60
C ALA A 100 -5.53 17.87 -7.30
N ILE A 101 -6.23 17.62 -6.18
CA ILE A 101 -7.37 18.44 -5.79
C ILE A 101 -6.78 19.83 -5.53
N PRO A 102 -7.15 20.87 -6.32
CA PRO A 102 -6.68 22.21 -6.02
C PRO A 102 -7.16 22.56 -4.60
N PRO A 103 -6.31 23.21 -3.79
CA PRO A 103 -6.60 23.47 -2.38
C PRO A 103 -7.87 24.30 -2.13
N GLU A 104 -8.46 24.88 -3.18
CA GLU A 104 -9.68 25.67 -3.15
C GLU A 104 -10.96 24.82 -2.98
N ALA A 105 -10.92 23.50 -3.23
CA ALA A 105 -12.12 22.64 -3.19
C ALA A 105 -12.62 22.30 -1.76
N PHE A 106 -11.97 22.79 -0.71
CA PHE A 106 -12.38 22.59 0.69
C PHE A 106 -13.02 23.82 1.33
N GLN A 107 -13.28 24.89 0.56
CA GLN A 107 -13.97 26.08 1.06
C GLN A 107 -15.37 26.21 0.46
N GLU A 108 -16.28 25.34 0.85
CA GLU A 108 -17.71 25.68 0.91
C GLU A 108 -18.40 24.58 1.72
N GLU A 109 -18.54 24.81 3.02
CA GLU A 109 -19.75 24.55 3.81
C GLU A 109 -19.49 25.00 5.26
N LEU A 110 -19.78 26.28 5.51
CA LEU A 110 -20.10 26.81 6.83
C LEU A 110 -21.24 27.82 6.70
#